data_AF-N1UQT0-F1
#
_entry.id   AF-N1UQT0-F1
#
_cell.length_a   1.000
_cell.length_b   1.000
_cell.length_c   1.000
_cell.angle_alpha   90.00
_cell.angle_beta   90.00
_cell.angle_gamma   90.00
#
_symmetry.space_group_name_H-M   'P 1'
#
loop_
_entity.id
_entity.type
_entity.pdbx_description
1 polymer ?
#
loop_
_entity_poly.entity_id
_entity_poly.type
_entity_poly.pdbx_seq_one_letter_code
_entity_poly.pdbx_strand_id
1 'polypeptide(L)'
;MKDYFLSIGAGPNQVPLISAANKLGYLVIAVDQNDRAPGLNISSLRIMESVTEYRKILKTVSEIPLQGNILGIGTRSFGKATYTASYIANKLKLRYASLECVEICSNKNKLKEVASRVGILTPQNYDTNSKHLFPFVYKPSRGNGKEGIRTFHDLEEWENFLQSKKRAKNRPKRKQKRITWFQKNGSPKNLSLVLKLLFVDSFKTENFFLHPFPTRM
;
A
#
# COMPACT_ATOMS: atom_id res chain seq x y z
N MET A 1 -19.93 25.61 1.14
CA MET A 1 -19.71 24.19 0.78
C MET A 1 -18.59 23.64 1.65
N LYS A 2 -18.63 22.36 2.00
CA LYS A 2 -17.51 21.70 2.71
C LYS A 2 -16.69 20.91 1.71
N ASP A 3 -15.38 21.10 1.75
CA ASP A 3 -14.42 20.33 0.97
C ASP A 3 -14.12 18.98 1.63
N TYR A 4 -13.48 18.09 0.88
CA TYR A 4 -13.27 16.70 1.25
C TYR A 4 -11.79 16.38 1.54
N PHE A 5 -11.61 15.46 2.49
CA PHE A 5 -10.35 14.76 2.74
C PHE A 5 -10.54 13.26 2.44
N LEU A 6 -9.63 12.68 1.64
CA LEU A 6 -9.65 11.26 1.30
C LEU A 6 -8.71 10.46 2.22
N SER A 7 -9.28 9.59 3.07
CA SER A 7 -8.51 8.66 3.90
C SER A 7 -8.38 7.30 3.21
N ILE A 8 -7.15 6.90 2.89
CA ILE A 8 -6.84 5.54 2.44
C ILE A 8 -6.65 4.65 3.67
N GLY A 9 -7.66 3.83 3.96
CA GLY A 9 -7.82 3.09 5.21
C GLY A 9 -8.79 3.78 6.15
N ALA A 10 -9.51 2.98 6.94
CA ALA A 10 -10.41 3.43 8.00
C ALA A 10 -10.25 2.61 9.30
N GLY A 11 -9.14 1.88 9.44
CA GLY A 11 -8.83 1.11 10.64
C GLY A 11 -8.56 1.98 11.88
N PRO A 12 -8.26 1.36 13.04
CA PRO A 12 -8.01 2.07 14.29
C PRO A 12 -6.92 3.16 14.16
N ASN A 13 -5.87 2.90 13.38
CA ASN A 13 -4.77 3.85 13.17
C ASN A 13 -5.18 5.08 12.35
N GLN A 14 -6.26 4.99 11.57
CA GLN A 14 -6.80 6.07 10.75
C GLN A 14 -7.84 6.91 11.51
N VAL A 15 -8.39 6.42 12.63
CA VAL A 15 -9.36 7.17 13.44
C VAL A 15 -8.83 8.56 13.82
N PRO A 16 -7.60 8.74 14.35
CA PRO A 16 -7.08 10.07 14.66
C PRO A 16 -6.94 10.98 13.44
N LEU A 17 -6.56 10.42 12.27
CA LEU A 17 -6.44 11.17 11.03
C LEU A 17 -7.81 11.68 10.56
N ILE A 18 -8.81 10.80 10.54
CA ILE A 18 -10.18 11.11 10.13
C ILE A 18 -10.80 12.12 11.11
N SER A 19 -10.65 11.91 12.41
CA SER A 19 -11.12 12.84 13.43
C SER A 19 -10.49 14.23 13.30
N ALA A 20 -9.20 14.31 12.99
CA ALA A 20 -8.52 15.59 12.75
C ALA A 20 -9.07 16.31 11.51
N ALA A 21 -9.27 15.59 10.40
CA ALA A 21 -9.86 16.17 9.19
C ALA A 21 -11.28 16.71 9.44
N ASN A 22 -12.12 15.95 10.16
CA ASN A 22 -13.45 16.41 10.57
C ASN A 22 -13.41 17.67 11.44
N LYS A 23 -12.48 17.74 12.41
CA LYS A 23 -12.30 18.92 13.29
C LYS A 23 -11.88 20.17 12.52
N LEU A 24 -11.17 20.02 11.41
CA LEU A 24 -10.81 21.11 10.50
C LEU A 24 -11.96 21.53 9.57
N GLY A 25 -13.11 20.87 9.65
CA GLY A 25 -14.31 21.21 8.88
C GLY A 25 -14.45 20.47 7.55
N TYR A 26 -13.53 19.57 7.21
CA TYR A 26 -13.64 18.73 6.01
C TYR A 26 -14.69 17.63 6.18
N LEU A 27 -15.33 17.25 5.08
CA LEU A 27 -16.02 15.97 4.97
C LEU A 27 -15.00 14.88 4.64
N VAL A 28 -15.15 13.69 5.20
CA VAL A 28 -14.19 12.61 4.96
C VAL A 28 -14.77 11.53 4.05
N ILE A 29 -14.02 11.20 3.00
CA ILE A 29 -14.23 10.00 2.18
C ILE A 29 -13.24 8.95 2.69
N ALA A 30 -13.74 7.85 3.26
CA ALA A 30 -12.87 6.80 3.78
C ALA A 30 -12.94 5.53 2.93
N VAL A 31 -11.78 4.95 2.65
CA VAL A 31 -11.63 3.70 1.89
C VAL A 31 -11.24 2.58 2.85
N ASP A 32 -12.04 1.53 2.95
CA ASP A 32 -11.65 0.30 3.63
C ASP A 32 -12.48 -0.88 3.13
N GLN A 33 -11.89 -2.07 3.05
CA GLN A 33 -12.61 -3.29 2.68
C GLN A 33 -13.37 -3.88 3.86
N ASN A 34 -12.93 -3.57 5.09
CA ASN A 34 -13.58 -4.03 6.31
C ASN A 34 -14.74 -3.08 6.63
N ASP A 35 -15.96 -3.55 6.44
CA ASP A 35 -17.21 -2.83 6.74
C ASP A 35 -17.35 -2.44 8.23
N ARG A 36 -16.57 -3.08 9.11
CA ARG A 36 -16.51 -2.78 10.55
C ARG A 36 -15.33 -1.89 10.93
N ALA A 37 -14.59 -1.34 9.98
CA ALA A 37 -13.47 -0.45 10.27
C ALA A 37 -13.98 0.82 11.00
N PRO A 38 -13.44 1.15 12.19
CA PRO A 38 -14.03 2.17 13.06
C PRO A 38 -14.07 3.58 12.45
N GLY A 39 -13.11 3.91 11.59
CA GLY A 39 -13.05 5.18 10.86
C GLY A 39 -14.21 5.38 9.89
N LEU A 40 -14.87 4.32 9.41
CA LEU A 40 -16.03 4.44 8.53
C LEU A 40 -17.23 5.08 9.24
N ASN A 41 -17.36 4.89 10.56
CA ASN A 41 -18.47 5.43 11.35
C ASN A 41 -18.39 6.95 11.52
N ILE A 42 -17.19 7.50 11.44
CA ILE A 42 -16.93 8.94 11.58
C ILE A 42 -16.62 9.61 10.22
N SER A 43 -16.89 8.93 9.11
CA SER A 43 -16.68 9.43 7.75
C SER A 43 -17.99 9.80 7.09
N SER A 44 -17.98 10.81 6.23
CA SER A 44 -19.16 11.29 5.49
C SER A 44 -19.52 10.39 4.31
N LEU A 45 -18.50 9.85 3.62
CA LEU A 45 -18.65 8.91 2.51
C LEU A 45 -17.73 7.71 2.71
N ARG A 46 -18.15 6.56 2.18
CA ARG A 46 -17.45 5.27 2.34
C ARG A 46 -17.22 4.64 0.97
N ILE A 47 -16.00 4.16 0.73
CA ILE A 47 -15.64 3.36 -0.43
C ILE A 47 -15.24 1.97 0.09
N MET A 48 -16.07 0.97 -0.20
CA MET A 48 -15.86 -0.41 0.23
C MET A 48 -14.92 -1.13 -0.72
N GLU A 49 -13.63 -0.89 -0.57
CA GLU A 49 -12.60 -1.46 -1.44
C GLU A 49 -11.28 -1.66 -0.69
N SER A 50 -10.46 -2.62 -1.13
CA SER A 50 -9.12 -2.82 -0.61
C SER A 50 -8.26 -1.59 -0.89
N VAL A 51 -7.54 -1.15 0.15
CA VAL A 51 -6.57 -0.03 0.07
C VAL A 51 -5.44 -0.27 -0.93
N THR A 52 -5.32 -1.48 -1.49
CA THR A 52 -4.33 -1.80 -2.53
C THR A 52 -4.84 -1.60 -3.96
N GLU A 53 -6.15 -1.43 -4.16
CA GLU A 53 -6.79 -1.32 -5.47
C GLU A 53 -6.85 0.12 -5.97
N TYR A 54 -5.68 0.75 -6.06
CA TYR A 54 -5.53 2.19 -6.36
C TYR A 54 -6.29 2.67 -7.60
N ARG A 55 -6.40 1.84 -8.66
CA ARG A 55 -7.16 2.19 -9.88
C ARG A 55 -8.66 2.21 -9.65
N LYS A 56 -9.19 1.25 -8.90
CA LYS A 56 -10.61 1.17 -8.59
C LYS A 56 -11.01 2.32 -7.68
N ILE A 57 -10.21 2.59 -6.65
CA ILE A 57 -10.43 3.72 -5.75
C ILE A 57 -10.40 5.03 -6.53
N LEU A 58 -9.41 5.25 -7.40
CA LEU A 58 -9.36 6.47 -8.24
C LEU A 58 -10.61 6.60 -9.10
N LYS A 59 -11.03 5.52 -9.77
CA LYS A 59 -12.25 5.51 -10.59
C LYS A 59 -13.46 5.91 -9.76
N THR A 60 -13.69 5.25 -8.63
CA THR A 60 -14.81 5.56 -7.73
C THR A 60 -14.76 7.00 -7.25
N VAL A 61 -13.59 7.48 -6.81
CA VAL A 61 -13.41 8.87 -6.35
C VAL A 61 -13.75 9.89 -7.46
N SER A 62 -13.37 9.62 -8.71
CA SER A 62 -13.66 10.50 -9.85
C SER A 62 -15.12 10.47 -10.30
N GLU A 63 -15.86 9.40 -9.99
CA GLU A 63 -17.26 9.21 -10.39
C GLU A 63 -18.26 9.68 -9.32
N ILE A 64 -17.82 9.92 -8.07
CA ILE A 64 -18.71 10.40 -7.01
C ILE A 64 -19.09 11.86 -7.30
N PRO A 65 -20.40 12.20 -7.35
CA PRO A 65 -20.85 13.58 -7.50
C PRO A 65 -20.64 14.35 -6.18
N LEU A 66 -19.45 14.90 -6.00
CA LEU A 66 -19.11 15.71 -4.82
C LEU A 66 -19.63 17.14 -4.98
N GLN A 67 -20.16 17.70 -3.89
CA GLN A 67 -20.56 19.11 -3.83
C GLN A 67 -19.38 20.05 -3.50
N GLY A 68 -18.16 19.52 -3.41
CA GLY A 68 -16.96 20.25 -3.01
C GLY A 68 -15.72 19.57 -3.58
N ASN A 69 -14.55 20.16 -3.36
CA ASN A 69 -13.30 19.64 -3.90
C ASN A 69 -12.65 18.67 -2.92
N ILE A 70 -11.94 17.66 -3.42
CA ILE A 70 -11.00 16.90 -2.60
C ILE A 70 -9.73 17.75 -2.48
N LEU A 71 -9.45 18.27 -1.29
CA LEU A 71 -8.28 19.14 -1.07
C LEU A 71 -7.08 18.40 -0.49
N GLY A 72 -7.31 17.21 0.08
CA GLY A 72 -6.27 16.43 0.72
C GLY A 72 -6.52 14.93 0.67
N ILE A 73 -5.43 14.19 0.77
CA ILE A 73 -5.42 12.73 0.86
C ILE A 73 -4.35 12.30 1.85
N GLY A 74 -4.62 11.23 2.59
CA GLY A 74 -3.63 10.68 3.50
C GLY A 74 -3.90 9.24 3.90
N THR A 75 -2.89 8.64 4.54
CA THR A 75 -3.00 7.34 5.16
C THR A 75 -2.13 7.25 6.40
N ARG A 76 -2.63 6.60 7.44
CA ARG A 76 -1.85 6.15 8.61
C ARG A 76 -1.56 4.65 8.50
N SER A 77 -1.04 4.27 7.35
CA SER A 77 -0.69 2.89 7.00
C SER A 77 0.72 2.82 6.42
N PHE A 78 1.12 1.65 5.94
CA PHE A 78 2.41 1.37 5.37
C PHE A 78 2.28 0.60 4.04
N GLY A 79 3.39 0.47 3.31
CA GLY A 79 3.47 -0.41 2.15
C GLY A 79 2.53 0.00 1.01
N LYS A 80 1.65 -0.91 0.57
CA LYS A 80 0.82 -0.67 -0.61
C LYS A 80 -0.19 0.46 -0.42
N ALA A 81 -0.67 0.69 0.80
CA ALA A 81 -1.59 1.81 1.09
C ALA A 81 -0.94 3.19 0.87
N THR A 82 0.35 3.33 1.20
CA THR A 82 1.07 4.60 0.95
C THR A 82 1.30 4.82 -0.54
N TYR A 83 1.51 3.75 -1.31
CA TYR A 83 1.55 3.82 -2.78
C TYR A 83 0.20 4.27 -3.35
N THR A 84 -0.91 3.68 -2.89
CA THR A 84 -2.26 4.07 -3.31
C THR A 84 -2.53 5.55 -3.06
N ALA A 85 -2.21 6.06 -1.87
CA ALA A 85 -2.37 7.47 -1.55
C ALA A 85 -1.52 8.37 -2.49
N SER A 86 -0.26 8.02 -2.71
CA SER A 86 0.62 8.77 -3.62
C SER A 86 0.14 8.75 -5.07
N TYR A 87 -0.31 7.59 -5.56
CA TYR A 87 -0.83 7.44 -6.91
C TYR A 87 -2.06 8.33 -7.14
N ILE A 88 -3.04 8.26 -6.24
CA ILE A 88 -4.27 9.04 -6.35
C ILE A 88 -3.97 10.53 -6.19
N ALA A 89 -3.13 10.91 -5.23
CA ALA A 89 -2.70 12.29 -5.05
C ALA A 89 -2.11 12.87 -6.34
N ASN A 90 -1.21 12.11 -6.99
CA ASN A 90 -0.61 12.53 -8.26
C ASN A 90 -1.66 12.73 -9.36
N LYS A 91 -2.61 11.80 -9.50
CA LYS A 91 -3.67 11.88 -10.52
C LYS A 91 -4.66 13.02 -10.27
N LEU A 92 -4.95 13.31 -9.02
CA LEU A 92 -5.83 14.41 -8.61
C LEU A 92 -5.09 15.74 -8.39
N LYS A 93 -3.79 15.81 -8.70
CA LYS A 93 -2.93 17.00 -8.50
C LYS A 93 -2.93 17.52 -7.04
N LEU A 94 -3.02 16.61 -6.08
CA LEU A 94 -3.00 16.90 -4.65
C LEU A 94 -1.58 16.84 -4.08
N ARG A 95 -1.33 17.61 -3.01
CA ARG A 95 -0.07 17.56 -2.28
C ARG A 95 0.07 16.25 -1.51
N TYR A 96 1.08 15.45 -1.86
CA TYR A 96 1.47 14.25 -1.14
C TYR A 96 2.92 13.86 -1.48
N ALA A 97 3.46 12.85 -0.81
CA ALA A 97 4.75 12.26 -1.21
C ALA A 97 4.70 11.73 -2.64
N SER A 98 5.74 11.97 -3.45
CA SER A 98 5.82 11.45 -4.82
C SER A 98 5.90 9.92 -4.85
N LEU A 99 5.53 9.31 -5.98
CA LEU A 99 5.62 7.85 -6.16
C LEU A 99 7.05 7.35 -5.97
N GLU A 100 8.02 8.10 -6.50
CA GLU A 100 9.45 7.84 -6.32
C GLU A 100 9.86 7.86 -4.84
N CYS A 101 9.45 8.89 -4.10
CA CYS A 101 9.75 9.00 -2.68
C CYS A 101 9.15 7.82 -1.89
N VAL A 102 7.89 7.46 -2.17
CA VAL A 102 7.25 6.30 -1.55
C VAL A 102 8.00 5.01 -1.88
N GLU A 103 8.48 4.84 -3.11
CA GLU A 103 9.26 3.67 -3.49
C GLU A 103 10.61 3.61 -2.77
N ILE A 104 11.35 4.72 -2.74
CA ILE A 104 12.63 4.84 -2.02
C ILE A 104 12.44 4.49 -0.55
N CYS A 105 11.48 5.13 0.12
CA CYS A 105 11.20 4.91 1.55
C CYS A 105 10.68 3.50 1.86
N SER A 106 10.09 2.81 0.88
CA SER A 106 9.61 1.43 1.06
C SER A 106 10.73 0.37 1.07
N ASN A 107 11.93 0.73 0.63
CA ASN A 107 13.08 -0.16 0.53
C ASN A 107 14.28 0.41 1.31
N LYS A 108 14.64 -0.25 2.41
CA LYS A 108 15.74 0.19 3.28
C LYS A 108 17.07 0.34 2.55
N ASN A 109 17.35 -0.47 1.52
CA ASN A 109 18.60 -0.36 0.77
C ASN A 109 18.60 0.89 -0.11
N LYS A 110 17.50 1.15 -0.84
CA LYS A 110 17.34 2.36 -1.64
C LYS A 110 17.36 3.62 -0.76
N LEU A 111 16.65 3.58 0.37
CA LEU A 111 16.66 4.68 1.33
C LEU A 111 18.08 4.96 1.84
N LYS A 112 18.85 3.93 2.22
CA LYS A 112 20.23 4.09 2.67
C LYS A 112 21.13 4.69 1.59
N GLU A 113 20.99 4.19 0.36
CA GLU A 113 21.75 4.68 -0.79
C GLU A 113 21.50 6.17 -1.03
N VAL A 114 20.22 6.58 -1.09
CA VAL A 114 19.84 8.00 -1.29
C VAL A 114 20.30 8.86 -0.11
N ALA A 115 20.11 8.39 1.12
CA ALA A 115 20.56 9.09 2.33
C ALA A 115 22.08 9.29 2.35
N SER A 116 22.85 8.25 2.01
CA SER A 116 24.31 8.32 1.97
C SER A 116 24.82 9.29 0.91
N ARG A 117 24.16 9.39 -0.25
CA ARG A 117 24.53 10.35 -1.31
C ARG A 117 24.39 11.81 -0.88
N VAL A 118 23.49 12.09 0.08
CA VAL A 118 23.27 13.45 0.63
C VAL A 118 23.96 13.67 1.97
N GLY A 119 24.91 12.79 2.35
CA GLY A 119 25.70 12.93 3.58
C GLY A 119 24.97 12.54 4.86
N ILE A 120 23.79 11.91 4.78
CA ILE A 120 23.11 11.35 5.96
C ILE A 120 23.78 10.03 6.33
N LEU A 121 24.30 9.95 7.55
CA LEU A 121 24.93 8.74 8.07
C LEU A 121 23.91 7.60 8.15
N THR A 122 24.28 6.44 7.60
CA THR A 122 23.44 5.23 7.64
C THR A 122 24.22 4.02 8.14
N PRO A 123 23.56 3.04 8.78
CA PRO A 123 24.23 1.82 9.21
C PRO A 123 24.78 1.07 8.00
N GLN A 124 26.05 0.68 8.07
CA GLN A 124 26.71 -0.11 7.02
C GLN A 124 25.97 -1.43 6.78
N ASN A 125 25.92 -1.85 5.51
CA ASN A 125 25.51 -3.20 5.16
C ASN A 125 26.77 -4.06 5.10
N TYR A 126 26.74 -5.22 5.74
CA TYR A 126 27.80 -6.21 5.60
C TYR A 126 27.38 -7.25 4.57
N ASP A 127 28.32 -7.69 3.74
CA ASP A 127 28.11 -8.86 2.90
C ASP A 127 27.93 -10.08 3.81
N THR A 128 26.86 -10.84 3.58
CA THR A 128 26.58 -12.06 4.30
C THR A 128 27.58 -13.18 4.01
N ASN A 129 28.51 -12.99 3.07
CA ASN A 129 29.57 -13.93 2.75
C ASN A 129 30.94 -13.52 3.33
N SER A 130 31.12 -12.27 3.78
CA SER A 130 32.38 -11.81 4.35
C SER A 130 32.38 -12.05 5.87
N LYS A 131 33.50 -12.59 6.37
CA LYS A 131 33.75 -13.02 7.76
C LYS A 131 33.02 -12.12 8.76
N HIS A 132 31.97 -12.67 9.37
CA HIS A 132 31.00 -11.92 10.15
C HIS A 132 31.63 -11.34 11.42
N LEU A 133 31.61 -10.01 11.52
CA LEU A 133 31.81 -9.30 12.78
C LEU A 133 30.50 -9.41 13.56
N PHE A 134 30.45 -10.32 14.52
CA PHE A 134 29.32 -10.45 15.43
C PHE A 134 29.42 -9.45 16.60
N PRO A 135 28.28 -9.01 17.17
CA PRO A 135 26.91 -9.32 16.76
C PRO A 135 26.44 -8.45 15.57
N PHE A 136 25.52 -8.96 14.76
CA PHE A 136 24.87 -8.18 13.71
C PHE A 136 23.35 -8.34 13.70
N VAL A 137 22.64 -7.37 13.11
CA VAL A 137 21.18 -7.40 12.96
C VAL A 137 20.79 -7.66 11.52
N TYR A 138 20.16 -8.81 11.28
CA TYR A 138 19.52 -9.13 10.01
C TYR A 138 18.13 -8.50 9.93
N LYS A 139 17.86 -7.78 8.84
CA LYS A 139 16.54 -7.22 8.54
C LYS A 139 16.22 -7.33 7.05
N PRO A 140 15.01 -7.75 6.66
CA PRO A 140 14.56 -7.67 5.28
C PRO A 140 14.55 -6.21 4.77
N SER A 141 14.97 -6.03 3.53
CA SER A 141 15.03 -4.71 2.88
C SER A 141 13.64 -4.06 2.74
N ARG A 142 12.61 -4.87 2.49
CA ARG A 142 11.18 -4.48 2.47
C ARG A 142 10.44 -5.08 3.66
N GLY A 143 9.30 -4.50 4.03
CA GLY A 143 8.46 -4.97 5.13
C GLY A 143 8.39 -3.99 6.29
N ASN A 144 7.55 -4.32 7.28
CA ASN A 144 7.16 -3.47 8.41
C ASN A 144 6.96 -4.34 9.67
N GLY A 145 6.59 -3.73 10.79
CA GLY A 145 6.12 -4.47 11.98
C GLY A 145 7.17 -5.30 12.72
N LYS A 146 8.47 -5.02 12.55
CA LYS A 146 9.59 -5.84 13.07
C LYS A 146 9.65 -7.27 12.51
N GLU A 147 8.88 -7.57 11.45
CA GLU A 147 8.88 -8.90 10.84
C GLU A 147 10.23 -9.24 10.21
N GLY A 148 10.70 -10.46 10.45
CA GLY A 148 11.95 -10.97 9.90
C GLY A 148 13.21 -10.32 10.48
N ILE A 149 13.11 -9.49 11.52
CA ILE A 149 14.27 -8.94 12.23
C ILE A 149 14.83 -9.99 13.19
N ARG A 150 16.13 -10.25 13.13
CA ARG A 150 16.88 -11.07 14.09
C ARG A 150 18.24 -10.48 14.36
N THR A 151 18.73 -10.67 15.58
CA THR A 151 20.13 -10.44 15.93
C THR A 151 20.83 -11.79 15.94
N PHE A 152 22.07 -11.81 15.47
CA PHE A 152 22.95 -12.97 15.50
C PHE A 152 24.19 -12.61 16.30
N HIS A 153 24.57 -13.45 17.25
CA HIS A 153 25.68 -13.23 18.16
C HIS A 153 26.92 -14.07 17.83
N ASP A 154 26.75 -15.13 17.03
CA ASP A 154 27.84 -15.99 16.59
C ASP A 154 27.54 -16.67 15.23
N LEU A 155 28.56 -17.35 14.71
CA LEU A 155 28.52 -18.03 13.41
C LEU A 155 27.50 -19.18 13.39
N GLU A 156 27.37 -19.90 14.50
CA GLU A 156 26.49 -21.07 14.60
C GLU A 156 25.02 -20.66 14.47
N GLU A 157 24.59 -19.60 15.17
CA GLU A 157 23.23 -19.06 15.05
C GLU A 157 22.90 -18.65 13.60
N TRP A 158 23.86 -18.02 12.92
CA TRP A 158 23.70 -17.56 11.54
C TRP A 158 23.59 -18.72 10.54
N GLU A 159 24.48 -19.70 10.63
CA GLU A 159 24.47 -20.88 9.75
C GLU A 159 23.20 -21.71 9.91
N ASN A 160 22.77 -21.93 11.16
CA ASN A 160 21.52 -22.61 11.47
C ASN A 160 20.31 -21.90 10.84
N PHE A 161 20.28 -20.57 10.88
CA PHE A 161 19.25 -19.78 10.22
C PHE A 161 19.29 -19.94 8.69
N LEU A 162 20.45 -19.88 8.05
CA LEU A 162 20.59 -20.09 6.61
C LEU A 162 20.13 -21.48 6.17
N GLN A 163 20.47 -22.52 6.93
CA GLN A 163 20.01 -23.89 6.68
C GLN A 163 18.49 -24.00 6.79
N SER A 164 17.90 -23.38 7.83
CA SER A 164 16.44 -23.38 8.03
C SER A 164 15.69 -22.76 6.84
N LYS A 165 16.24 -21.68 6.24
CA LYS A 165 15.69 -21.03 5.04
C LYS A 165 15.80 -21.91 3.80
N LYS A 166 16.93 -22.60 3.59
CA LYS A 166 17.12 -23.55 2.49
C LYS A 166 16.10 -24.70 2.58
N ARG A 167 15.93 -25.29 3.78
CA ARG A 167 14.94 -26.35 4.03
C ARG A 167 13.50 -25.88 3.77
N ALA A 168 13.15 -24.68 4.23
CA ALA A 168 11.82 -24.09 3.99
C ALA A 168 11.55 -23.85 2.49
N LYS A 169 12.55 -23.42 1.72
CA LYS A 169 12.45 -23.21 0.27
C LYS A 169 12.22 -24.52 -0.51
N ASN A 170 12.79 -25.62 -0.02
CA ASN A 170 12.70 -26.94 -0.66
C ASN A 170 11.45 -27.73 -0.27
N ARG A 171 10.61 -27.23 0.65
CA ARG A 171 9.38 -27.91 1.05
C ARG A 171 8.29 -27.71 -0.02
N PRO A 172 7.63 -28.78 -0.52
CA PRO A 172 6.59 -28.63 -1.54
C PRO A 172 5.45 -27.77 -1.01
N LYS A 173 5.01 -26.78 -1.81
CA LYS A 173 3.87 -25.92 -1.47
C LYS A 173 2.62 -26.79 -1.35
N ARG A 174 2.05 -26.87 -0.15
CA ARG A 174 0.76 -27.52 0.10
C ARG A 174 -0.29 -26.87 -0.81
N LYS A 175 -0.89 -27.64 -1.73
CA LYS A 175 -2.04 -27.16 -2.52
C LYS A 175 -3.17 -26.81 -1.54
N GLN A 176 -3.49 -25.52 -1.42
CA GLN A 176 -4.65 -25.09 -0.67
C GLN A 176 -5.89 -25.71 -1.35
N LYS A 177 -6.58 -26.63 -0.68
CA LYS A 177 -7.88 -27.13 -1.16
C LYS A 177 -8.81 -25.92 -1.25
N ARG A 178 -9.21 -25.53 -2.46
CA ARG A 178 -10.33 -24.59 -2.66
C ARG A 178 -11.56 -25.26 -2.10
N ILE A 179 -12.00 -24.83 -0.91
CA ILE A 179 -13.31 -25.19 -0.38
C ILE A 179 -14.31 -24.32 -1.14
N THR A 180 -14.92 -24.86 -2.18
CA THR A 180 -16.09 -24.26 -2.82
C THR A 180 -17.31 -24.60 -1.96
N TRP A 181 -17.82 -23.62 -1.22
CA TRP A 181 -19.14 -23.70 -0.61
C TRP A 181 -20.20 -23.54 -1.70
N PHE A 182 -20.66 -24.64 -2.29
CA PHE A 182 -21.97 -24.69 -2.92
C PHE A 182 -22.92 -25.36 -1.94
N GLN A 183 -23.64 -24.55 -1.17
CA GLN A 183 -24.76 -25.03 -0.37
C GLN A 183 -26.00 -25.13 -1.26
N LYS A 184 -26.43 -26.38 -1.46
CA LYS A 184 -27.80 -26.91 -1.59
C LYS A 184 -28.95 -25.92 -1.83
N ASN A 185 -29.69 -26.25 -2.89
CA ASN A 185 -31.15 -26.31 -2.97
C ASN A 185 -31.96 -25.09 -2.51
N GLY A 186 -32.40 -24.31 -3.50
CA GLY A 186 -33.53 -23.39 -3.39
C GLY A 186 -33.65 -22.62 -4.70
N SER A 187 -34.60 -23.01 -5.55
CA SER A 187 -34.91 -22.33 -6.82
C SER A 187 -35.40 -20.90 -6.56
N PRO A 188 -34.88 -19.89 -7.26
CA PRO A 188 -35.64 -18.68 -7.55
C PRO A 188 -35.86 -18.60 -9.06
N LYS A 189 -37.10 -18.89 -9.48
CA LYS A 189 -37.65 -18.33 -10.72
C LYS A 189 -37.56 -16.79 -10.59
N ASN A 190 -37.16 -16.13 -11.67
CA ASN A 190 -37.01 -14.68 -11.84
C ASN A 190 -35.79 -14.01 -11.20
N LEU A 191 -34.70 -13.94 -11.96
CA LEU A 191 -33.91 -12.71 -12.06
C LEU A 191 -33.44 -12.56 -13.51
N SER A 192 -34.27 -11.88 -14.29
CA SER A 192 -33.86 -11.15 -15.48
C SER A 192 -32.78 -10.13 -15.13
N LEU A 193 -31.84 -9.91 -16.05
CA LEU A 193 -30.96 -8.74 -16.13
C LEU A 193 -29.92 -8.61 -15.01
N VAL A 194 -28.65 -8.91 -15.33
CA VAL A 194 -27.59 -7.89 -15.47
C VAL A 194 -26.29 -8.61 -15.90
N LEU A 195 -26.00 -8.43 -17.19
CA LEU A 195 -24.69 -8.33 -17.85
C LEU A 195 -23.57 -9.33 -17.47
N LYS A 196 -23.46 -10.36 -18.31
CA LYS A 196 -22.18 -10.80 -18.88
C LYS A 196 -21.59 -9.68 -19.74
N LEU A 197 -20.44 -9.13 -19.37
CA LEU A 197 -19.42 -8.61 -20.32
C LEU A 197 -18.10 -9.28 -19.90
N LEU A 198 -17.70 -10.40 -20.51
CA LEU A 198 -16.95 -10.46 -21.78
C LEU A 198 -15.82 -9.43 -21.86
N PHE A 199 -14.65 -9.90 -21.42
CA PHE A 199 -13.33 -9.57 -21.95
C PHE A 199 -13.36 -9.52 -23.48
N VAL A 200 -13.05 -8.37 -24.09
CA VAL A 200 -12.40 -8.23 -25.42
C VAL A 200 -11.69 -6.85 -25.50
N ASP A 201 -10.39 -6.94 -25.74
CA ASP A 201 -9.45 -6.10 -26.50
C ASP A 201 -8.94 -4.70 -26.10
N SER A 202 -7.60 -4.67 -26.08
CA SER A 202 -6.67 -3.73 -26.72
C SER A 202 -6.93 -2.23 -26.61
N PHE A 203 -6.07 -1.55 -25.82
CA PHE A 203 -5.65 -0.21 -26.18
C PHE A 203 -4.13 -0.06 -26.16
N LYS A 204 -3.68 0.52 -27.27
CA LYS A 204 -2.32 0.69 -27.76
C LYS A 204 -1.46 1.50 -26.80
N THR A 205 -0.18 1.13 -26.78
CA THR A 205 0.94 1.96 -26.33
C THR A 205 0.98 3.25 -27.14
N GLU A 206 0.79 4.39 -26.49
CA GLU A 206 1.24 5.67 -27.01
C GLU A 206 2.44 6.17 -26.20
N ASN A 207 3.47 6.55 -26.95
CA ASN A 207 4.75 7.07 -26.50
C ASN A 207 4.56 8.37 -25.71
N PHE A 208 5.07 8.41 -24.49
CA PHE A 208 5.29 9.69 -23.81
C PHE A 208 6.70 10.18 -24.13
N PHE A 209 6.77 11.25 -24.92
CA PHE A 209 7.93 12.11 -25.06
C PHE A 209 8.29 12.70 -23.69
N LEU A 210 9.56 12.54 -23.31
CA LEU A 210 10.17 13.30 -22.22
C LEU A 210 10.38 14.74 -22.71
N HIS A 211 9.63 15.69 -22.14
CA HIS A 211 10.03 17.10 -22.20
C HIS A 211 10.87 17.44 -20.95
N PRO A 212 12.03 18.09 -21.11
CA PRO A 212 12.83 18.55 -19.98
C PRO A 212 12.12 19.69 -19.26
N PHE A 213 12.14 19.66 -17.93
CA PHE A 213 11.69 20.78 -17.11
C PHE A 213 12.66 21.96 -17.24
N PRO A 214 12.16 23.20 -17.34
CA PRO A 214 13.00 24.38 -17.27
C PRO A 214 13.55 24.54 -15.84
N THR A 215 14.87 24.62 -15.73
CA THR A 215 15.57 25.16 -14.57
C THR A 215 15.05 26.58 -14.31
N ARG A 216 14.48 26.81 -13.12
CA ARG A 216 14.31 28.17 -12.60
C ARG A 216 15.56 28.55 -11.80
N MET A 217 16.01 29.76 -12.08
CA MET A 217 17.14 30.51 -11.52
C MET A 217 17.17 30.50 -10.00
#